data_AF-A0A4Y7WRV8-F1
#
_entry.id   AF-A0A4Y7WRV8-F1
#
_cell.length_a   1.000
_cell.length_b   1.000
_cell.length_c   1.000
_cell.angle_alpha   90.00
_cell.angle_beta   90.00
_cell.angle_gamma   90.00
#
_symmetry.space_group_name_H-M   'P 1'
#
loop_
_entity.id
_entity.type
_entity.pdbx_description
1 polymer ?
#
loop_
_entity_poly.entity_id
_entity_poly.type
_entity_poly.pdbx_seq_one_letter_code
_entity_poly.pdbx_strand_id
1 'polypeptide(L)'
;MRDNDIIDYREEKEPDGRVAVTLLYVLSFFAPILAPLLIWLLLKRESDFVDFHGKQYFNFFLSYTIYSLIGSILIFVVIGFIILPIVWLLGIIFTIVAAVKSYYGEYYVIPLSIQFFKP
;
A
#
# COMPACT_ATOMS: atom_id res chain seq x y z
N MET A 1 9.40 25.78 27.82
CA MET A 1 9.45 24.59 26.95
C MET A 1 10.77 24.63 26.21
N ARG A 2 11.62 23.61 26.39
CA ARG A 2 12.93 23.56 25.74
C ARG A 2 12.75 22.96 24.35
N ASP A 3 13.52 23.45 23.38
CA ASP A 3 13.46 23.02 21.98
C ASP A 3 13.64 21.49 21.83
N ASN A 4 14.46 20.88 22.71
CA ASN A 4 14.64 19.43 22.80
C ASN A 4 13.35 18.65 23.08
N ASP A 5 12.42 19.22 23.86
CA ASP A 5 11.16 18.55 24.17
C ASP A 5 10.34 18.41 22.86
N ILE A 6 10.38 19.44 22.00
CA ILE A 6 9.65 19.49 20.71
C ILE A 6 10.26 18.57 19.65
N ILE A 7 11.58 18.35 19.70
CA ILE A 7 12.30 17.44 18.80
C ILE A 7 12.02 15.98 19.18
N ASP A 8 12.05 15.68 20.48
CA ASP A 8 11.70 14.37 21.04
C ASP A 8 10.22 14.01 20.77
N TYR A 9 9.30 14.96 20.97
CA TYR A 9 7.89 14.80 20.59
C TYR A 9 7.68 14.56 19.08
N ARG A 10 8.58 15.05 18.21
CA ARG A 10 8.46 14.85 16.78
C ARG A 10 8.96 13.46 16.39
N GLU A 11 10.14 13.04 16.86
CA GLU A 11 10.68 11.69 16.64
C GLU A 11 9.74 10.59 17.13
N GLU A 12 9.11 10.74 18.30
CA GLU A 12 8.14 9.77 18.83
C GLU A 12 6.91 9.57 17.91
N LYS A 13 6.53 10.60 17.14
CA LYS A 13 5.38 10.58 16.23
C LYS A 13 5.73 10.08 14.83
N GLU A 14 6.99 10.05 14.44
CA GLU A 14 7.40 9.60 13.10
C GLU A 14 7.62 8.09 13.13
N PRO A 15 6.72 7.26 12.54
CA PRO A 15 6.95 5.83 12.54
C PRO A 15 8.21 5.51 11.75
N ASP A 16 9.06 4.68 12.36
CA ASP A 16 10.29 4.22 11.75
C ASP A 16 9.99 3.56 10.39
N GLY A 17 10.71 3.92 9.33
CA GLY A 17 10.48 3.41 7.98
C GLY A 17 9.32 4.02 7.17
N ARG A 18 8.67 5.11 7.61
CA ARG A 18 7.59 5.78 6.84
C ARG A 18 7.98 6.24 5.43
N VAL A 19 9.22 6.70 5.25
CA VAL A 19 9.73 7.11 3.92
C VAL A 19 9.84 5.88 3.03
N ALA A 20 10.34 4.76 3.56
CA ALA A 20 10.41 3.50 2.83
C ALA A 20 9.02 3.02 2.42
N VAL A 21 8.02 3.11 3.30
CA VAL A 21 6.63 2.77 2.97
C VAL A 21 6.05 3.71 1.91
N THR A 22 6.30 5.02 2.01
CA THR A 22 5.84 5.98 1.01
C THR A 22 6.46 5.64 -0.36
N LEU A 23 7.76 5.37 -0.39
CA LEU A 23 8.48 4.93 -1.59
C LEU A 23 7.97 3.59 -2.11
N LEU A 24 7.59 2.66 -1.23
CA LEU A 24 6.98 1.39 -1.60
C LEU A 24 5.74 1.63 -2.46
N TYR A 25 4.81 2.47 -2.01
CA TYR A 25 3.60 2.77 -2.79
C TYR A 25 3.90 3.57 -4.06
N VAL A 26 4.81 4.55 -4.02
CA VAL A 26 5.14 5.38 -5.19
C VAL A 26 5.87 4.57 -6.28
N LEU A 27 6.88 3.79 -5.90
CA LEU A 27 7.63 2.96 -6.85
C LEU A 27 6.78 1.81 -7.41
N SER A 28 5.73 1.42 -6.69
CA SER A 28 4.80 0.38 -7.18
C SER A 28 4.10 0.73 -8.49
N PHE A 29 3.96 2.03 -8.83
CA PHE A 29 3.40 2.43 -10.12
C PHE A 29 4.25 2.00 -11.31
N PHE A 30 5.57 1.93 -11.12
CA PHE A 30 6.53 1.59 -12.18
C PHE A 30 7.03 0.15 -12.05
N ALA A 31 7.14 -0.36 -10.83
CA ALA A 31 7.64 -1.69 -10.51
C ALA A 31 6.76 -2.35 -9.43
N PRO A 32 5.52 -2.77 -9.76
CA PRO A 32 4.50 -3.17 -8.78
C PRO A 32 4.88 -4.39 -7.94
N ILE A 33 5.78 -5.25 -8.42
CA ILE A 33 6.24 -6.41 -7.66
C ILE A 33 7.61 -6.14 -7.06
N LEU A 34 8.59 -5.83 -7.91
CA LEU A 34 10.00 -5.78 -7.50
C LEU A 34 10.28 -4.70 -6.45
N ALA A 35 9.78 -3.47 -6.65
CA ALA A 35 10.11 -2.37 -5.72
C ALA A 35 9.45 -2.57 -4.34
N PRO A 36 8.13 -2.85 -4.24
CA PRO A 36 7.52 -3.15 -2.95
C PRO A 36 8.09 -4.38 -2.26
N LEU A 37 8.40 -5.44 -3.01
CA LEU A 37 8.93 -6.67 -2.44
C LEU A 37 10.32 -6.45 -1.85
N LEU A 38 11.19 -5.73 -2.57
CA LEU A 38 12.54 -5.46 -2.10
C LEU A 38 12.52 -4.57 -0.85
N ILE A 39 11.73 -3.49 -0.87
CA ILE A 39 11.61 -2.59 0.30
C ILE A 39 11.05 -3.35 1.50
N TRP A 40 9.96 -4.09 1.33
CA TRP A 40 9.36 -4.85 2.42
C TRP A 40 10.32 -5.91 2.95
N LEU A 41 10.99 -6.69 2.09
CA LEU A 41 11.86 -7.78 2.55
C LEU A 41 13.08 -7.28 3.33
N LEU A 42 13.66 -6.15 2.90
CA LEU A 42 14.83 -5.56 3.53
C LEU A 42 14.50 -4.91 4.89
N LEU A 43 13.38 -4.18 4.99
CA LEU A 43 13.08 -3.33 6.15
C LEU A 43 12.01 -3.88 7.10
N LYS A 44 11.27 -4.93 6.74
CA LYS A 44 10.20 -5.48 7.62
C LYS A 44 10.66 -6.00 8.98
N ARG A 45 11.96 -6.31 9.13
CA ARG A 45 12.52 -6.78 10.41
C ARG A 45 12.88 -5.62 11.34
N GLU A 46 13.01 -4.43 10.78
CA GLU A 46 13.47 -3.23 11.48
C GLU A 46 12.28 -2.37 11.91
N SER A 47 11.18 -2.40 11.15
CA SER A 47 9.99 -1.60 11.46
C SER A 47 8.68 -2.38 11.29
N ASP A 48 7.88 -2.41 12.35
CA ASP A 48 6.50 -2.92 12.34
C ASP A 48 5.60 -2.11 11.40
N PHE A 49 5.89 -0.81 11.21
CA PHE A 49 5.17 0.03 10.25
C PHE A 49 5.42 -0.42 8.81
N VAL A 50 6.67 -0.74 8.48
CA VAL A 50 7.04 -1.30 7.17
C VAL A 50 6.43 -2.69 6.99
N ASP A 51 6.47 -3.54 8.00
CA ASP A 51 5.88 -4.88 7.89
C ASP A 51 4.36 -4.83 7.67
N PHE A 52 3.66 -3.99 8.44
CA PHE A 52 2.23 -3.75 8.28
C PHE A 52 1.89 -3.29 6.86
N HIS A 53 2.54 -2.23 6.38
CA HIS A 53 2.21 -1.67 5.08
C HIS A 53 2.64 -2.57 3.91
N GLY A 54 3.74 -3.31 4.05
CA GLY A 54 4.15 -4.31 3.08
C GLY A 54 3.11 -5.42 2.94
N LYS A 55 2.64 -5.99 4.06
CA LYS A 55 1.54 -6.97 4.07
C LYS A 55 0.26 -6.39 3.46
N GLN A 56 -0.11 -5.16 3.83
CA GLN A 56 -1.28 -4.47 3.26
C GLN A 56 -1.16 -4.27 1.75
N TYR A 57 0.00 -3.84 1.27
CA TYR A 57 0.27 -3.69 -0.15
C TYR A 57 0.11 -5.01 -0.90
N PHE A 58 0.70 -6.10 -0.42
CA PHE A 58 0.60 -7.40 -1.10
C PHE A 58 -0.80 -8.01 -1.02
N ASN A 59 -1.52 -7.82 0.09
CA ASN A 59 -2.94 -8.17 0.18
C ASN A 59 -3.76 -7.45 -0.88
N PHE A 60 -3.56 -6.14 -1.01
CA PHE A 60 -4.22 -5.32 -2.01
C PHE A 60 -3.82 -5.72 -3.44
N PHE A 61 -2.53 -5.89 -3.73
CA PHE A 61 -2.02 -6.26 -5.05
C PHE A 61 -2.60 -7.60 -5.52
N LEU A 62 -2.64 -8.60 -4.64
CA LEU A 62 -3.20 -9.90 -4.97
C LEU A 62 -4.72 -9.81 -5.17
N SER A 63 -5.43 -9.06 -4.34
CA SER A 63 -6.87 -8.82 -4.48
C SER A 63 -7.20 -8.12 -5.80
N TYR A 64 -6.48 -7.04 -6.11
CA TYR A 64 -6.58 -6.29 -7.36
C TYR A 64 -6.32 -7.19 -8.58
N THR A 65 -5.31 -8.07 -8.49
CA THR A 65 -5.01 -9.04 -9.55
C THR A 65 -6.17 -10.02 -9.75
N ILE A 66 -6.76 -10.53 -8.67
CA ILE A 66 -7.93 -11.43 -8.73
C ILE A 66 -9.13 -10.70 -9.36
N TYR A 67 -9.43 -9.47 -8.93
CA TYR A 67 -10.54 -8.69 -9.48
C TYR A 67 -10.33 -8.37 -10.96
N SER A 68 -9.10 -8.07 -11.36
CA SER A 68 -8.74 -7.83 -12.77
C SER A 68 -8.88 -9.10 -13.61
N LEU A 69 -8.50 -10.26 -13.07
CA LEU A 69 -8.64 -11.56 -13.74
C LEU A 69 -10.11 -11.95 -13.91
N ILE A 70 -10.94 -11.75 -12.88
CA ILE A 70 -12.38 -11.96 -12.97
C ILE A 70 -12.99 -11.01 -14.00
N GLY A 71 -12.64 -9.72 -13.93
CA GLY A 71 -13.10 -8.70 -14.87
C GLY A 71 -12.73 -9.00 -16.33
N SER A 72 -11.54 -9.56 -16.59
CA SER A 72 -11.11 -9.93 -17.94
C SER A 72 -11.90 -11.12 -18.50
N ILE A 73 -12.25 -12.11 -17.66
CA ILE A 73 -13.16 -13.19 -18.05
C ILE A 73 -14.56 -12.64 -18.35
N LEU A 74 -15.03 -11.66 -17.56
CA LEU A 74 -16.34 -11.03 -17.76
C LEU A 74 -16.43 -10.17 -19.04
N ILE A 75 -15.33 -9.93 -19.76
CA ILE A 75 -15.36 -9.27 -21.07
C ILE A 75 -16.22 -10.06 -22.06
N PHE A 76 -16.20 -11.40 -22.01
CA PHE A 76 -16.99 -12.25 -22.92
C PHE A 76 -18.50 -12.05 -22.79
N VAL A 77 -18.97 -11.48 -21.68
CA VAL A 77 -20.37 -11.13 -21.42
C VAL A 77 -20.61 -9.62 -21.42
N VAL A 78 -19.70 -8.83 -21.99
CA VAL A 78 -19.72 -7.34 -22.11
C VAL A 78 -19.58 -6.59 -20.77
N ILE A 79 -19.97 -7.17 -19.64
CA ILE A 79 -19.89 -6.57 -18.30
C ILE A 79 -18.44 -6.19 -17.93
N GLY A 80 -17.45 -6.95 -18.39
CA GLY A 80 -16.03 -6.68 -18.14
C GLY A 80 -15.55 -5.30 -18.60
N PHE A 81 -16.15 -4.73 -19.65
CA PHE A 81 -15.82 -3.38 -20.13
C PHE A 81 -16.20 -2.27 -19.14
N ILE A 82 -17.15 -2.52 -18.24
CA ILE A 82 -17.53 -1.58 -17.18
C ILE A 82 -16.71 -1.84 -15.92
N ILE A 83 -16.50 -3.12 -15.56
CA ILE A 83 -15.81 -3.49 -14.33
C ILE A 83 -14.32 -3.12 -14.38
N LEU A 84 -13.62 -3.40 -15.48
CA LEU A 84 -12.17 -3.21 -15.55
C LEU A 84 -11.73 -1.74 -15.39
N PRO A 85 -12.36 -0.74 -16.03
CA PRO A 85 -12.05 0.66 -15.78
C PRO A 85 -12.28 1.08 -14.31
N ILE A 86 -13.33 0.56 -13.68
CA ILE A 86 -13.63 0.84 -12.27
C ILE A 86 -12.55 0.25 -11.37
N VAL A 87 -12.17 -1.02 -11.59
CA VAL A 87 -11.11 -1.68 -10.83
C VAL A 87 -9.79 -0.91 -10.99
N TRP A 88 -9.41 -0.55 -12.22
CA TRP A 88 -8.20 0.22 -12.50
C TRP A 88 -8.19 1.58 -11.79
N LEU A 89 -9.30 2.31 -11.86
CA LEU A 89 -9.45 3.61 -11.19
C LEU A 89 -9.34 3.48 -9.67
N LEU A 90 -10.05 2.52 -9.06
CA LEU A 90 -9.95 2.24 -7.63
C LEU A 90 -8.53 1.85 -7.23
N GLY A 91 -7.84 1.10 -8.08
CA GLY A 91 -6.46 0.69 -7.81
C GLY A 91 -5.49 1.87 -7.71
N ILE A 92 -5.64 2.86 -8.59
CA ILE A 92 -4.87 4.10 -8.53
C ILE A 92 -5.23 4.91 -7.28
N ILE A 93 -6.52 5.12 -7.02
CA ILE A 93 -7.00 5.90 -5.86
C ILE A 93 -6.46 5.30 -4.56
N PHE A 94 -6.59 4.00 -4.37
CA PHE A 94 -6.14 3.33 -3.14
C PHE A 94 -4.63 3.39 -2.97
N THR A 95 -3.85 3.25 -4.05
CA THR A 95 -2.38 3.36 -3.99
C THR A 95 -1.94 4.78 -3.61
N ILE A 96 -2.58 5.81 -4.18
CA ILE A 96 -2.30 7.22 -3.83
C ILE A 96 -2.67 7.50 -2.38
N VAL A 97 -3.86 7.10 -1.94
CA VAL A 97 -4.32 7.33 -0.56
C VAL A 97 -3.41 6.61 0.43
N ALA A 98 -2.97 5.38 0.13
CA ALA A 98 -2.04 4.64 0.96
C ALA A 98 -0.66 5.33 1.05
N ALA A 99 -0.16 5.89 -0.06
CA ALA A 99 1.09 6.66 -0.06
C ALA A 99 0.97 7.93 0.80
N VAL A 100 -0.11 8.69 0.64
CA VAL A 100 -0.33 9.94 1.40
C VAL A 100 -0.51 9.65 2.88
N LYS A 101 -1.33 8.66 3.24
CA LYS A 101 -1.57 8.32 4.64
C LYS A 101 -0.33 7.75 5.33
N SER A 102 0.43 6.91 4.64
CA SER A 102 1.67 6.37 5.22
C SER A 102 2.75 7.45 5.38
N TYR A 103 2.77 8.48 4.54
CA TYR A 103 3.63 9.65 4.73
C TYR A 103 3.32 10.39 6.05
N TYR A 104 2.04 10.50 6.42
CA TYR A 104 1.62 11.04 7.72
C TYR A 104 1.78 10.05 8.89
N GLY A 105 2.33 8.86 8.64
CA GLY A 105 2.53 7.83 9.65
C GLY A 105 1.27 7.06 10.05
N GLU A 106 0.21 7.12 9.23
CA GLU A 106 -1.03 6.41 9.52
C GLU A 106 -0.99 4.96 9.04
N TYR A 107 -1.35 4.03 9.93
CA TYR A 107 -1.62 2.63 9.61
C TYR A 107 -2.90 2.51 8.77
N TYR A 108 -2.74 2.61 7.45
CA TYR A 108 -3.86 2.56 6.52
C TYR A 108 -4.16 1.13 6.05
N VAL A 109 -5.35 0.63 6.37
CA VAL A 109 -5.90 -0.60 5.81
C VAL A 109 -6.54 -0.29 4.46
N ILE A 110 -6.07 -0.95 3.40
CA ILE A 110 -6.56 -0.70 2.05
C ILE A 110 -7.94 -1.35 1.88
N PRO A 111 -9.00 -0.60 1.53
CA PRO A 111 -10.32 -1.17 1.29
C PRO A 111 -10.31 -2.16 0.12
N LEU A 112 -11.25 -3.10 0.12
CA LEU A 112 -11.33 -4.16 -0.89
C LEU A 112 -10.06 -5.02 -1.00
N SER A 113 -9.23 -5.05 0.05
CA SER A 113 -8.14 -6.02 0.16
C SER A 113 -8.59 -7.24 0.96
N ILE A 114 -8.40 -8.42 0.36
CA ILE A 114 -8.53 -9.71 1.03
C ILE A 114 -7.26 -9.92 1.86
N GLN A 115 -7.42 -10.25 3.14
CA GLN A 115 -6.30 -10.42 4.06
C GLN A 115 -5.68 -11.82 3.92
N PHE A 116 -4.75 -11.97 2.96
CA PHE A 116 -3.94 -13.19 2.83
C PHE A 116 -2.86 -13.25 3.91
N PHE A 117 -2.25 -12.11 4.20
CA PHE A 117 -1.34 -11.90 5.30
C PHE A 117 -2.05 -11.10 6.38
N LYS A 118 -2.03 -11.58 7.62
CA LYS A 118 -2.54 -10.78 8.74
C LYS A 118 -1.58 -9.62 8.98
N PRO A 119 -2.04 -8.35 8.89
CA PRO A 119 -1.24 -7.18 9.20
C PRO A 119 -0.62 -7.31 10.59
#